data_AF-A0A6D2KDI1-F1
#
_entry.id   AF-A0A6D2KDI1-F1
#
_cell.length_a   1.000
_cell.length_b   1.000
_cell.length_c   1.000
_cell.angle_alpha   90.00
_cell.angle_beta   90.00
_cell.angle_gamma   90.00
#
_symmetry.space_group_name_H-M   'P 1'
#
loop_
_entity.id
_entity.type
_entity.pdbx_description
1 polymer ?
#
loop_
_entity_poly.entity_id
_entity_poly.type
_entity_poly.pdbx_seq_one_letter_code
_entity_poly.pdbx_strand_id
1 'polypeptide(L)'
;MYCYKIVQPYLPSETPSGLRTLREKELENLRGNGKGERKLSDRIYDFDVYNDIGNPDISPELARPTFGGRDFPYPRRCRTGRSSTDTDMMSERRVEKPLPMYVPRDEQFEESKQNTFAACRLKAVLHNLIPSLKASILAEDFANFGEIDSLYKEGLLLKLGIQDDMFKKFPLPKIVTSLQKSSEGLLRYDTPKIVSKDKYAWLRDDEFARQAIAGINPVNIERVTTYPPVSNLDPKIYGSHLDSALTEDHIIGHLDGLSVQQALGTNRLFMVDYHDIYLPFLDRINALDGRKAYATRTIFFLTRLGTLKPIAIELSLPPQSDSSHKSKRVVTPPVDATSNWTWQLAKAHVGSNDAGVQQLVNHWLRTHACLEPFILAAHRQLSALHPIYKLLDPHMRYTLEINAVARQTLISADGVIESCFTAGQYGLEISSAAYKNHWRFDMEGLPADLIRRGMAVPDPTQPRGLKLIVEDYPYANDGLLLWSAIQTWVRTYVERYYPIANIIRTDTKLQAWYLKTRFLGVSNP
;
A
#
# COMPACT_ATOMS: atom_id res chain seq x y z
N MET A 1 -13.35 1.93 39.49
CA MET A 1 -11.95 2.33 39.72
C MET A 1 -11.06 1.13 39.36
N TYR A 2 -10.75 0.95 38.06
CA TYR A 2 -9.86 -0.12 37.62
C TYR A 2 -8.43 0.29 37.94
N CYS A 3 -7.83 -0.37 38.93
CA CYS A 3 -6.45 -0.17 39.30
C CYS A 3 -5.57 -0.78 38.20
N TYR A 4 -5.29 -0.03 37.13
CA TYR A 4 -4.17 -0.33 36.25
C TYR A 4 -2.90 -0.16 37.09
N LYS A 5 -2.50 -1.21 37.81
CA LYS A 5 -1.10 -1.33 38.23
C LYS A 5 -0.32 -1.35 36.93
N ILE A 6 0.29 -0.22 36.57
CA ILE A 6 1.29 -0.18 35.51
C ILE A 6 2.34 -1.20 35.93
N VAL A 7 2.34 -2.36 35.27
CA VAL A 7 3.34 -3.39 35.52
C VAL A 7 4.67 -2.75 35.17
N GLN A 8 5.51 -2.55 36.18
CA GLN A 8 6.80 -1.89 36.06
C GLN A 8 7.63 -2.56 34.95
N PRO A 9 8.19 -1.77 33.99
CA PRO A 9 9.10 -2.31 33.00
C PRO A 9 10.44 -2.71 33.61
N TYR A 10 11.03 -3.78 33.09
CA TYR A 10 12.32 -4.29 33.50
C TYR A 10 13.14 -4.70 32.27
N LEU A 11 14.40 -4.26 32.23
CA LEU A 11 15.39 -4.90 31.37
C LEU A 11 15.57 -6.37 31.80
N PRO A 12 16.09 -7.26 30.92
CA PRO A 12 16.38 -8.63 31.29
C PRO A 12 17.25 -8.76 32.55
N SER A 13 18.30 -7.92 32.65
CA SER A 13 19.22 -7.86 33.81
C SER A 13 18.55 -7.40 35.10
N GLU A 14 17.51 -6.59 35.01
CA GLU A 14 16.79 -5.98 36.14
C GLU A 14 15.56 -6.80 36.58
N THR A 15 15.28 -7.90 35.89
CA THR A 15 14.11 -8.72 36.22
C THR A 15 14.26 -9.32 37.62
N PRO A 16 13.26 -9.12 38.52
CA PRO A 16 13.29 -9.71 39.86
C PRO A 16 13.52 -11.22 39.81
N SER A 17 14.35 -11.76 40.71
CA SER A 17 14.80 -13.16 40.67
C SER A 17 13.67 -14.16 40.55
N GLY A 18 12.58 -13.98 41.31
CA GLY A 18 11.39 -14.84 41.27
C GLY A 18 10.59 -14.80 39.96
N LEU A 19 10.84 -13.82 39.09
CA LEU A 19 10.16 -13.66 37.79
C LEU A 19 11.01 -14.08 36.59
N ARG A 20 12.32 -14.32 36.76
CA ARG A 20 13.23 -14.62 35.65
C ARG A 20 12.82 -15.87 34.87
N THR A 21 12.54 -16.96 35.57
CA THR A 21 12.09 -18.21 34.95
C THR A 21 10.74 -18.06 34.25
N LEU A 22 9.81 -17.30 34.85
CA LEU A 22 8.49 -17.05 34.25
C LEU A 22 8.59 -16.18 32.98
N ARG A 23 9.47 -15.17 32.99
CA ARG A 23 9.76 -14.31 31.84
C ARG A 23 10.25 -15.13 30.64
N GLU A 24 11.18 -16.07 30.87
CA GLU A 24 11.71 -16.92 29.80
C GLU A 24 10.70 -17.97 29.34
N LYS A 25 10.01 -18.63 30.27
CA LYS A 25 8.98 -19.62 29.95
C LYS A 25 7.85 -19.05 29.10
N GLU A 26 7.41 -17.82 29.38
CA GLU A 26 6.39 -17.18 28.55
C GLU A 26 6.91 -16.91 27.13
N LEU A 27 8.15 -16.43 26.98
CA LEU A 27 8.74 -16.24 25.65
C LEU A 27 8.90 -17.56 24.88
N GLU A 28 9.19 -18.67 25.56
CA GLU A 28 9.21 -20.01 24.95
C GLU A 28 7.81 -20.43 24.46
N ASN A 29 6.77 -20.21 25.28
CA ASN A 29 5.38 -20.48 24.89
C ASN A 29 4.96 -19.65 23.67
N LEU A 30 5.27 -18.35 23.67
CA LEU A 30 4.94 -17.43 22.57
C LEU A 30 5.68 -17.79 21.27
N ARG A 31 6.90 -18.36 21.36
CA ARG A 31 7.64 -18.83 20.18
C ARG A 31 7.09 -20.13 19.60
N GLY A 32 6.56 -21.01 20.45
CA GLY A 32 6.23 -22.37 20.07
C GLY A 32 7.44 -23.16 19.55
N ASN A 33 7.19 -24.19 18.75
CA ASN A 33 8.22 -25.11 18.24
C ASN A 33 8.35 -25.13 16.70
N GLY A 34 7.66 -24.21 16.00
CA GLY A 34 7.67 -24.12 14.54
C GLY A 34 6.92 -25.22 13.78
N LYS A 35 6.21 -26.12 14.48
CA LYS A 35 5.51 -27.27 13.88
C LYS A 35 4.01 -27.22 14.13
N GLY A 36 3.26 -28.00 13.35
CA GLY A 36 1.80 -28.18 13.51
C GLY A 36 0.95 -27.02 13.01
N GLU A 37 -0.33 -27.30 12.81
CA GLU A 37 -1.35 -26.31 12.51
C GLU A 37 -1.66 -25.47 13.75
N ARG A 38 -1.97 -24.19 13.55
CA ARG A 38 -2.31 -23.26 14.63
C ARG A 38 -3.80 -23.30 14.94
N LYS A 39 -4.14 -23.39 16.22
CA LYS A 39 -5.52 -23.33 16.71
C LYS A 39 -5.91 -21.89 17.05
N LEU A 40 -7.20 -21.57 16.97
CA LEU A 40 -7.71 -20.22 17.28
C LEU A 40 -7.45 -19.77 18.73
N SER A 41 -7.18 -20.71 19.64
CA SER A 41 -6.79 -20.42 21.04
C SER A 41 -5.29 -20.26 21.25
N ASP A 42 -4.45 -20.55 20.25
CA ASP A 42 -2.99 -20.48 20.39
C ASP A 42 -2.53 -19.03 20.49
N ARG A 43 -1.44 -18.81 21.24
CA ARG A 43 -0.73 -17.53 21.35
C ARG A 43 0.67 -17.64 20.76
N ILE A 44 0.81 -18.38 19.66
CA ILE A 44 2.11 -18.73 19.06
C ILE A 44 2.40 -17.80 17.88
N TYR A 45 3.48 -17.04 17.99
CA TYR A 45 3.96 -16.11 16.98
C TYR A 45 5.13 -16.76 16.24
N ASP A 46 5.00 -16.96 14.94
CA ASP A 46 6.10 -17.46 14.10
C ASP A 46 5.99 -16.96 12.66
N PHE A 47 7.06 -17.13 11.89
CA PHE A 47 7.18 -16.60 10.53
C PHE A 47 6.87 -17.65 9.49
N ASP A 48 6.30 -17.22 8.38
CA ASP A 48 6.15 -18.03 7.18
C ASP A 48 6.08 -17.14 5.92
N VAL A 49 6.24 -17.73 4.74
CA VAL A 49 6.17 -17.05 3.44
C VAL A 49 4.72 -16.86 2.99
N TYR A 50 4.47 -15.95 2.05
CA TYR A 50 3.15 -15.79 1.44
C TYR A 50 2.97 -16.87 0.36
N ASN A 51 2.67 -18.08 0.79
CA ASN A 51 2.27 -19.22 -0.03
C ASN A 51 0.80 -19.62 0.18
N ASP A 52 0.03 -18.77 0.87
CA ASP A 52 -1.40 -18.97 1.19
C ASP A 52 -2.32 -18.05 0.35
N ILE A 53 -1.80 -17.50 -0.75
CA ILE A 53 -2.50 -16.56 -1.63
C ILE A 53 -3.24 -17.26 -2.76
N GLY A 54 -2.60 -18.26 -3.39
CA GLY A 54 -3.18 -19.04 -4.49
C GLY A 54 -4.18 -20.09 -4.03
N ASN A 55 -5.01 -20.59 -4.96
CA ASN A 55 -5.93 -21.69 -4.71
C ASN A 55 -5.90 -22.76 -5.83
N PRO A 56 -4.75 -23.42 -6.05
CA PRO A 56 -4.55 -24.33 -7.18
C PRO A 56 -5.43 -25.60 -7.14
N ASP A 57 -5.94 -25.99 -5.97
CA ASP A 57 -6.87 -27.12 -5.83
C ASP A 57 -8.26 -26.82 -6.45
N ILE A 58 -8.65 -25.54 -6.55
CA ILE A 58 -9.89 -25.13 -7.23
C ILE A 58 -9.67 -25.03 -8.75
N SER A 59 -8.59 -24.37 -9.16
CA SER A 59 -8.24 -24.22 -10.57
C SER A 59 -6.75 -23.90 -10.72
N PRO A 60 -6.06 -24.44 -11.75
CA PRO A 60 -4.69 -24.06 -12.08
C PRO A 60 -4.50 -22.56 -12.32
N GLU A 61 -5.54 -21.85 -12.78
CA GLU A 61 -5.52 -20.40 -13.01
C GLU A 61 -5.43 -19.59 -11.72
N LEU A 62 -5.79 -20.18 -10.58
CA LEU A 62 -5.68 -19.58 -9.25
C LEU A 62 -4.35 -19.88 -8.57
N ALA A 63 -3.44 -20.59 -9.24
CA ALA A 63 -2.08 -20.74 -8.75
C ALA A 63 -1.37 -19.38 -8.71
N ARG A 64 -0.61 -19.12 -7.63
CA ARG A 64 0.19 -17.91 -7.47
C ARG A 64 1.58 -18.29 -6.99
N PRO A 65 2.63 -17.55 -7.36
CA PRO A 65 3.97 -17.82 -6.86
C PRO A 65 4.04 -17.64 -5.34
N THR A 66 5.01 -18.29 -4.72
CA THR A 66 5.33 -18.07 -3.31
C THR A 66 6.15 -16.79 -3.14
N PHE A 67 5.68 -15.84 -2.33
CA PHE A 67 6.40 -14.61 -2.02
C PHE A 67 7.14 -14.71 -0.67
N GLY A 68 8.40 -14.31 -0.66
CA GLY A 68 9.35 -14.47 0.46
C GLY A 68 10.54 -15.38 0.12
N GLY A 69 10.62 -15.90 -1.10
CA GLY A 69 11.72 -16.71 -1.62
C GLY A 69 12.80 -15.88 -2.34
N ARG A 70 13.69 -16.57 -3.08
CA ARG A 70 14.76 -15.94 -3.88
C ARG A 70 14.21 -15.22 -5.11
N ASP A 71 13.24 -15.83 -5.79
CA ASP A 71 12.70 -15.30 -7.05
C ASP A 71 11.73 -14.15 -6.81
N PHE A 72 10.93 -14.27 -5.75
CA PHE A 72 9.97 -13.26 -5.30
C PHE A 72 10.28 -12.85 -3.85
N PRO A 73 11.30 -12.01 -3.61
CA PRO A 73 11.63 -11.55 -2.27
C PRO A 73 10.47 -10.77 -1.64
N TYR A 74 10.17 -11.03 -0.37
CA TYR A 74 9.05 -10.41 0.33
C TYR A 74 9.20 -10.50 1.86
N PRO A 75 8.58 -9.59 2.63
CA PRO A 75 8.46 -9.75 4.08
C PRO A 75 7.80 -11.09 4.45
N ARG A 76 8.11 -11.61 5.62
CA ARG A 76 7.37 -12.76 6.18
C ARG A 76 6.04 -12.34 6.79
N ARG A 77 5.11 -13.29 6.84
CA ARG A 77 3.82 -13.18 7.52
C ARG A 77 3.73 -14.12 8.72
N CYS A 78 2.65 -14.01 9.50
CA CYS A 78 2.36 -14.91 10.59
C CYS A 78 2.10 -16.34 10.09
N ARG A 79 2.87 -17.30 10.61
CA ARG A 79 2.71 -18.73 10.32
C ARG A 79 1.35 -19.24 10.81
N THR A 80 0.69 -20.01 9.95
CA THR A 80 -0.59 -20.66 10.23
C THR A 80 -0.46 -22.19 10.26
N GLY A 81 0.44 -22.74 9.44
CA GLY A 81 0.86 -24.14 9.53
C GLY A 81 -0.18 -25.16 9.09
N ARG A 82 -1.16 -24.75 8.27
CA ARG A 82 -2.09 -25.68 7.61
C ARG A 82 -1.31 -26.57 6.64
N SER A 83 -1.94 -27.67 6.23
CA SER A 83 -1.34 -28.58 5.24
C SER A 83 -1.16 -27.88 3.89
N SER A 84 -0.27 -28.41 3.06
CA SER A 84 -0.15 -27.99 1.66
C SER A 84 -1.41 -28.36 0.86
N THR A 85 -1.62 -27.69 -0.27
CA THR A 85 -2.63 -28.08 -1.26
C THR A 85 -2.31 -29.46 -1.84
N ASP A 86 -3.32 -30.11 -2.42
CA ASP A 86 -3.15 -31.43 -3.04
C ASP A 86 -2.39 -31.35 -4.37
N THR A 87 -2.53 -30.20 -5.06
CA THR A 87 -1.94 -29.93 -6.37
C THR A 87 -0.56 -29.29 -6.32
N ASP A 88 -0.18 -28.62 -5.22
CA ASP A 88 1.10 -27.95 -5.06
C ASP A 88 1.61 -28.02 -3.61
N MET A 89 2.62 -28.86 -3.37
CA MET A 89 3.21 -29.04 -2.04
C MET A 89 3.85 -27.76 -1.47
N MET A 90 4.11 -26.75 -2.28
CA MET A 90 4.67 -25.46 -1.85
C MET A 90 3.60 -24.44 -1.47
N SER A 91 2.33 -24.65 -1.87
CA SER A 91 1.21 -23.78 -1.54
C SER A 91 0.50 -24.27 -0.27
N GLU A 92 0.25 -23.40 0.69
CA GLU A 92 -0.55 -23.71 1.89
C GLU A 92 -2.04 -23.71 1.53
N ARG A 93 -2.82 -24.67 2.03
CA ARG A 93 -4.28 -24.68 1.83
C ARG A 93 -4.91 -23.41 2.37
N ARG A 94 -5.86 -22.86 1.61
CA ARG A 94 -6.60 -21.67 2.01
C ARG A 94 -7.70 -21.99 3.01
N VAL A 95 -8.05 -20.97 3.78
CA VAL A 95 -9.27 -20.94 4.61
C VAL A 95 -10.17 -19.91 3.99
N GLU A 96 -11.33 -20.32 3.50
CA GLU A 96 -12.30 -19.38 2.93
C GLU A 96 -13.29 -18.86 3.98
N LYS A 97 -13.91 -17.72 3.70
CA LYS A 97 -15.00 -17.21 4.54
C LYS A 97 -16.17 -18.21 4.54
N PRO A 98 -16.91 -18.33 5.67
CA PRO A 98 -16.87 -17.50 6.88
C PRO A 98 -15.82 -17.90 7.92
N LEU A 99 -14.99 -18.92 7.67
CA LEU A 99 -14.03 -19.41 8.65
C LEU A 99 -12.93 -18.36 8.95
N PRO A 100 -12.52 -18.18 10.21
CA PRO A 100 -11.47 -17.22 10.57
C PRO A 100 -10.08 -17.76 10.19
N MET A 101 -9.25 -16.87 9.65
CA MET A 101 -7.82 -17.12 9.49
C MET A 101 -7.15 -17.06 10.87
N TYR A 102 -6.21 -17.97 11.15
CA TYR A 102 -5.46 -17.91 12.41
C TYR A 102 -4.59 -16.65 12.50
N VAL A 103 -4.68 -16.00 13.66
CA VAL A 103 -3.66 -15.16 14.27
C VAL A 103 -3.56 -15.54 15.75
N PRO A 104 -2.45 -15.23 16.45
CA PRO A 104 -2.35 -15.41 17.89
C PRO A 104 -3.57 -14.80 18.59
N ARG A 105 -4.15 -15.51 19.57
CA ARG A 105 -5.48 -15.20 20.11
C ARG A 105 -5.66 -13.75 20.54
N ASP A 106 -4.61 -13.15 21.12
CA ASP A 106 -4.64 -11.79 21.66
C ASP A 106 -4.61 -10.70 20.55
N GLU A 107 -4.30 -11.07 19.31
CA GLU A 107 -4.22 -10.17 18.15
C GLU A 107 -5.54 -10.00 17.40
N GLN A 108 -6.50 -10.88 17.68
CA GLN A 108 -7.83 -10.79 17.08
C GLN A 108 -8.49 -9.47 17.47
N PHE A 109 -9.27 -8.90 16.55
CA PHE A 109 -10.06 -7.73 16.82
C PHE A 109 -10.96 -7.94 18.05
N GLU A 110 -11.04 -6.93 18.90
CA GLU A 110 -12.11 -6.84 19.90
C GLU A 110 -13.47 -6.77 19.20
N GLU A 111 -14.53 -7.18 19.89
CA GLU A 111 -15.89 -7.30 19.34
C GLU A 111 -16.39 -6.01 18.67
N SER A 112 -16.13 -4.84 19.26
CA SER A 112 -16.49 -3.53 18.69
C SER A 112 -15.82 -3.28 17.33
N LYS A 113 -14.54 -3.67 17.21
CA LYS A 113 -13.77 -3.56 15.97
C LYS A 113 -14.22 -4.61 14.95
N GLN A 114 -14.53 -5.83 15.39
CA GLN A 114 -15.12 -6.88 14.55
C GLN A 114 -16.46 -6.42 13.96
N ASN A 115 -17.34 -5.85 14.78
CA ASN A 115 -18.65 -5.33 14.35
C ASN A 115 -18.51 -4.20 13.34
N THR A 116 -17.58 -3.26 13.59
CA THR A 116 -17.26 -2.19 12.63
C THR A 116 -16.76 -2.75 11.30
N PHE A 117 -15.81 -3.70 11.34
CA PHE A 117 -15.30 -4.34 10.13
C PHE A 117 -16.35 -5.21 9.43
N ALA A 118 -17.22 -5.90 10.16
CA ALA A 118 -18.30 -6.69 9.58
C ALA A 118 -19.33 -5.80 8.89
N ALA A 119 -19.67 -4.65 9.49
CA ALA A 119 -20.54 -3.64 8.87
C ALA A 119 -19.89 -3.01 7.63
N CYS A 120 -18.63 -2.57 7.71
CA CYS A 120 -17.88 -2.05 6.58
C CYS A 120 -17.68 -3.11 5.48
N ARG A 121 -17.43 -4.37 5.84
CA ARG A 121 -17.29 -5.49 4.89
C ARG A 121 -18.63 -5.83 4.26
N LEU A 122 -19.73 -5.88 5.00
CA LEU A 122 -21.06 -6.10 4.42
C LEU A 122 -21.37 -5.00 3.41
N LYS A 123 -21.05 -3.73 3.75
CA LYS A 123 -21.11 -2.60 2.83
C LYS A 123 -20.20 -2.84 1.61
N ALA A 124 -18.93 -3.22 1.80
CA ALA A 124 -17.97 -3.50 0.71
C ALA A 124 -18.33 -4.72 -0.15
N VAL A 125 -18.89 -5.80 0.40
CA VAL A 125 -19.34 -6.99 -0.33
C VAL A 125 -20.61 -6.66 -1.11
N LEU A 126 -21.58 -5.98 -0.50
CA LEU A 126 -22.74 -5.46 -1.21
C LEU A 126 -22.33 -4.49 -2.33
N HIS A 127 -21.23 -3.76 -2.15
CA HIS A 127 -20.65 -2.85 -3.13
C HIS A 127 -19.79 -3.52 -4.23
N ASN A 128 -19.04 -4.58 -3.90
CA ASN A 128 -18.24 -5.38 -4.84
C ASN A 128 -19.07 -6.42 -5.59
N LEU A 129 -20.24 -6.78 -5.06
CA LEU A 129 -21.28 -7.52 -5.77
C LEU A 129 -22.01 -6.62 -6.77
N ILE A 130 -21.84 -5.28 -6.74
CA ILE A 130 -22.53 -4.39 -7.69
C ILE A 130 -22.02 -4.58 -9.11
N PRO A 131 -20.70 -4.60 -9.40
CA PRO A 131 -20.22 -4.92 -10.74
C PRO A 131 -20.66 -6.29 -11.22
N SER A 132 -20.73 -7.30 -10.33
CA SER A 132 -21.18 -8.66 -10.66
C SER A 132 -22.71 -8.79 -10.79
N LEU A 133 -23.49 -8.01 -10.04
CA LEU A 133 -24.95 -7.86 -10.19
C LEU A 133 -25.30 -7.04 -11.44
N LYS A 134 -24.49 -6.03 -11.80
CA LYS A 134 -24.55 -5.37 -13.11
C LYS A 134 -24.19 -6.36 -14.20
N ALA A 135 -23.06 -7.05 -14.12
CA ALA A 135 -22.64 -8.03 -15.13
C ALA A 135 -23.66 -9.18 -15.33
N SER A 136 -24.45 -9.52 -14.31
CA SER A 136 -25.51 -10.54 -14.41
C SER A 136 -26.90 -10.01 -14.75
N ILE A 137 -27.18 -8.70 -14.66
CA ILE A 137 -28.52 -8.10 -14.90
C ILE A 137 -28.53 -7.03 -16.01
N LEU A 138 -27.44 -6.31 -16.23
CA LEU A 138 -27.28 -5.21 -17.20
C LEU A 138 -25.85 -5.23 -17.77
N ALA A 139 -25.70 -5.76 -18.97
CA ALA A 139 -24.49 -5.69 -19.78
C ALA A 139 -24.21 -4.26 -20.28
N GLU A 140 -24.14 -3.25 -19.40
CA GLU A 140 -23.94 -1.85 -19.77
C GLU A 140 -22.90 -1.12 -18.90
N ASP A 141 -21.89 -0.60 -19.59
CA ASP A 141 -20.89 0.36 -19.10
C ASP A 141 -21.55 1.67 -18.66
N PHE A 142 -20.88 2.48 -17.84
CA PHE A 142 -21.37 3.82 -17.52
C PHE A 142 -21.33 4.72 -18.76
N ALA A 143 -22.48 5.25 -19.20
CA ALA A 143 -22.54 6.05 -20.42
C ALA A 143 -22.01 7.48 -20.24
N ASN A 144 -22.00 8.02 -19.01
CA ASN A 144 -21.55 9.38 -18.71
C ASN A 144 -21.18 9.56 -17.22
N PHE A 145 -20.55 10.69 -16.87
CA PHE A 145 -20.17 10.98 -15.48
C PHE A 145 -21.36 11.15 -14.52
N GLY A 146 -22.52 11.61 -15.00
CA GLY A 146 -23.74 11.74 -14.18
C GLY A 146 -24.20 10.42 -13.57
N GLU A 147 -23.97 9.33 -14.30
CA GLU A 147 -24.24 7.99 -13.82
C GLU A 147 -23.32 7.53 -12.69
N ILE A 148 -22.09 8.03 -12.62
CA ILE A 148 -21.18 7.79 -11.50
C ILE A 148 -21.66 8.62 -10.31
N ASP A 149 -22.07 9.87 -10.53
CA ASP A 149 -22.56 10.75 -9.47
C ASP A 149 -23.82 10.20 -8.77
N SER A 150 -24.71 9.53 -9.51
CA SER A 150 -25.93 8.93 -8.96
C SER A 150 -25.65 7.90 -7.87
N LEU A 151 -24.46 7.27 -7.86
CA LEU A 151 -24.04 6.33 -6.82
C LEU A 151 -24.01 6.97 -5.43
N TYR A 152 -23.74 8.28 -5.36
CA TYR A 152 -23.67 9.06 -4.12
C TYR A 152 -24.95 9.85 -3.81
N LYS A 153 -25.82 10.09 -4.80
CA LYS A 153 -27.03 10.93 -4.66
C LYS A 153 -28.29 10.12 -4.41
N GLU A 154 -28.54 9.15 -5.30
CA GLU A 154 -29.79 8.39 -5.36
C GLU A 154 -29.60 6.98 -4.78
N GLY A 155 -28.37 6.46 -4.81
CA GLY A 155 -28.07 5.11 -4.35
C GLY A 155 -28.41 4.06 -5.41
N LEU A 156 -27.75 2.91 -5.31
CA LEU A 156 -27.71 1.94 -6.40
C LEU A 156 -29.05 1.24 -6.71
N LEU A 157 -29.85 0.95 -5.68
CA LEU A 157 -31.09 0.16 -5.84
C LEU A 157 -32.15 0.87 -6.68
N LEU A 158 -32.29 2.18 -6.45
CA LEU A 158 -33.20 3.05 -7.21
C LEU A 158 -32.79 3.10 -8.69
N LYS A 159 -31.48 3.09 -8.99
CA LYS A 159 -30.96 3.12 -10.35
C LYS A 159 -31.09 1.79 -11.09
N LEU A 160 -30.94 0.66 -10.41
CA LEU A 160 -31.01 -0.68 -11.03
C LEU A 160 -32.44 -1.19 -11.24
N GLY A 161 -33.47 -0.44 -10.81
CA GLY A 161 -34.87 -0.87 -10.93
C GLY A 161 -35.20 -2.18 -10.17
N ILE A 162 -34.34 -2.58 -9.22
CA ILE A 162 -34.48 -3.85 -8.50
C ILE A 162 -35.59 -3.67 -7.45
N GLN A 163 -36.77 -4.22 -7.73
CA GLN A 163 -37.83 -4.37 -6.73
C GLN A 163 -37.35 -5.27 -5.58
N ASP A 164 -37.76 -4.93 -4.35
CA ASP A 164 -37.42 -5.61 -3.09
C ASP A 164 -37.52 -7.16 -3.13
N ASP A 165 -38.34 -7.71 -4.02
CA ASP A 165 -38.59 -9.15 -4.17
C ASP A 165 -37.42 -9.96 -4.76
N MET A 166 -36.47 -9.33 -5.46
CA MET A 166 -35.31 -10.05 -6.04
C MET A 166 -34.31 -10.52 -4.97
N PHE A 167 -34.17 -9.76 -3.87
CA PHE A 167 -33.27 -10.11 -2.77
C PHE A 167 -33.81 -11.24 -1.88
N LYS A 168 -35.11 -11.58 -1.97
CA LYS A 168 -35.70 -12.72 -1.25
C LYS A 168 -35.20 -14.08 -1.76
N LYS A 169 -34.64 -14.14 -2.98
CA LYS A 169 -34.13 -15.37 -3.59
C LYS A 169 -32.68 -15.71 -3.21
N PHE A 170 -31.95 -14.78 -2.60
CA PHE A 170 -30.58 -15.01 -2.14
C PHE A 170 -30.56 -15.28 -0.63
N PRO A 171 -29.85 -16.32 -0.16
CA PRO A 171 -29.74 -16.61 1.27
C PRO A 171 -28.81 -15.59 1.92
N LEU A 172 -29.35 -14.41 2.26
CA LEU A 172 -28.63 -13.35 2.93
C LEU A 172 -28.68 -13.56 4.46
N PRO A 173 -27.57 -13.31 5.19
CA PRO A 173 -27.55 -13.39 6.65
C PRO A 173 -28.65 -12.52 7.28
N LYS A 174 -29.26 -12.97 8.40
CA LYS A 174 -30.38 -12.29 9.09
C LYS A 174 -30.17 -10.80 9.41
N ILE A 175 -28.93 -10.33 9.45
CA ILE A 175 -28.57 -8.91 9.61
C ILE A 175 -29.06 -8.07 8.41
N VAL A 176 -29.02 -8.63 7.20
CA VAL A 176 -29.45 -7.95 5.97
C VAL A 176 -30.97 -7.73 5.95
N THR A 177 -31.74 -8.70 6.44
CA THR A 177 -33.21 -8.60 6.54
C THR A 177 -33.68 -7.60 7.61
N SER A 178 -32.87 -7.36 8.65
CA SER A 178 -33.16 -6.31 9.65
C SER A 178 -32.90 -4.90 9.11
N LEU A 179 -31.91 -4.76 8.22
CA LEU A 179 -31.51 -3.50 7.58
C LEU A 179 -32.40 -3.12 6.38
N GLN A 180 -33.03 -4.09 5.73
CA GLN A 180 -34.02 -3.86 4.66
C GLN A 180 -35.27 -3.09 5.14
N LYS A 181 -35.63 -3.17 6.42
CA LYS A 181 -36.81 -2.44 6.95
C LYS A 181 -36.60 -0.92 7.06
N SER A 182 -35.38 -0.42 6.83
CA SER A 182 -35.06 1.02 6.70
C SER A 182 -34.84 1.38 5.23
N SER A 183 -35.91 1.34 4.45
CA SER A 183 -35.94 1.31 2.99
C SER A 183 -35.69 2.65 2.28
N GLU A 184 -34.66 3.41 2.67
CA GLU A 184 -34.19 4.59 1.89
C GLU A 184 -32.66 4.78 1.82
N GLY A 185 -31.84 3.98 2.53
CA GLY A 185 -30.42 4.34 2.76
C GLY A 185 -29.33 3.31 2.45
N LEU A 186 -29.65 2.06 2.09
CA LEU A 186 -28.66 0.97 2.26
C LEU A 186 -27.54 0.87 1.20
N LEU A 187 -27.64 1.57 0.06
CA LEU A 187 -26.64 1.51 -1.01
C LEU A 187 -26.31 2.87 -1.63
N ARG A 188 -26.49 3.96 -0.86
CA ARG A 188 -25.96 5.28 -1.22
C ARG A 188 -24.56 5.43 -0.62
N TYR A 189 -23.57 5.68 -1.47
CA TYR A 189 -22.23 5.99 -1.00
C TYR A 189 -22.18 7.40 -0.41
N ASP A 190 -21.31 7.62 0.57
CA ASP A 190 -21.03 8.97 1.06
C ASP A 190 -20.38 9.78 -0.06
N THR A 191 -20.81 11.04 -0.24
CA THR A 191 -20.22 11.92 -1.26
C THR A 191 -18.74 12.14 -0.99
N PRO A 192 -17.84 11.80 -1.94
CA PRO A 192 -16.40 11.99 -1.76
C PRO A 192 -16.07 13.47 -1.53
N LYS A 193 -15.11 13.75 -0.63
CA LYS A 193 -14.77 15.13 -0.26
C LYS A 193 -14.32 15.99 -1.45
N ILE A 194 -13.59 15.41 -2.40
CA ILE A 194 -13.12 16.12 -3.60
C ILE A 194 -14.25 16.68 -4.47
N VAL A 195 -15.40 16.00 -4.55
CA VAL A 195 -16.57 16.46 -5.34
C VAL A 195 -17.64 17.16 -4.50
N SER A 196 -17.42 17.28 -3.19
CA SER A 196 -18.45 17.81 -2.27
C SER A 196 -18.71 19.32 -2.41
N LYS A 197 -17.73 20.08 -2.90
CA LYS A 197 -17.84 21.52 -3.14
C LYS A 197 -17.86 21.87 -4.63
N ASP A 198 -16.96 21.26 -5.39
CA ASP A 198 -16.88 21.41 -6.83
C ASP A 198 -16.86 20.03 -7.47
N LYS A 199 -17.94 19.72 -8.20
CA LYS A 199 -18.19 18.42 -8.82
C LYS A 199 -17.14 18.06 -9.89
N TYR A 200 -16.50 19.05 -10.50
CA TYR A 200 -15.56 18.86 -11.60
C TYR A 200 -14.11 19.14 -11.19
N ALA A 201 -13.84 19.40 -9.90
CA ALA A 201 -12.50 19.69 -9.41
C ALA A 201 -11.46 18.65 -9.83
N TRP A 202 -11.85 17.37 -9.82
CA TRP A 202 -10.98 16.24 -10.16
C TRP A 202 -10.50 16.22 -11.63
N LEU A 203 -11.16 16.93 -12.56
CA LEU A 203 -10.75 17.03 -13.95
C LEU A 203 -9.65 18.08 -14.17
N ARG A 204 -9.46 18.99 -13.21
CA ARG A 204 -8.57 20.13 -13.35
C ARG A 204 -7.11 19.72 -13.13
N ASP A 205 -6.20 20.37 -13.86
CA ASP A 205 -4.78 20.05 -13.82
C ASP A 205 -4.10 20.45 -12.50
N ASP A 206 -4.57 21.53 -11.88
CA ASP A 206 -4.08 21.96 -10.58
C ASP A 206 -4.45 20.96 -9.48
N GLU A 207 -5.66 20.38 -9.51
CA GLU A 207 -6.05 19.35 -8.56
C GLU A 207 -5.29 18.03 -8.80
N PHE A 208 -5.08 17.65 -10.06
CA PHE A 208 -4.26 16.49 -10.41
C PHE A 208 -2.82 16.63 -9.87
N ALA A 209 -2.19 17.79 -10.06
CA ALA A 209 -0.85 18.03 -9.53
C ALA A 209 -0.81 18.22 -8.01
N ARG A 210 -1.82 18.87 -7.41
CA ARG A 210 -1.92 19.03 -5.96
C ARG A 210 -2.01 17.68 -5.24
N GLN A 211 -2.70 16.70 -5.83
CA GLN A 211 -2.79 15.36 -5.25
C GLN A 211 -1.45 14.61 -5.17
N ALA A 212 -0.47 14.94 -6.03
CA ALA A 212 0.87 14.35 -5.94
C ALA A 212 1.62 14.72 -4.64
N ILE A 213 1.20 15.79 -3.95
CA ILE A 213 1.80 16.26 -2.68
C ILE A 213 0.80 16.29 -1.49
N ALA A 214 -0.49 16.17 -1.75
CA ALA A 214 -1.53 16.30 -0.73
C ALA A 214 -2.76 15.39 -0.96
N GLY A 215 -2.63 14.40 -1.85
CA GLY A 215 -3.66 13.40 -2.14
C GLY A 215 -3.49 12.13 -1.32
N ILE A 216 -4.03 11.02 -1.84
CA ILE A 216 -3.95 9.70 -1.21
C ILE A 216 -2.57 9.06 -1.29
N ASN A 217 -1.76 9.47 -2.29
CA ASN A 217 -0.42 8.94 -2.54
C ASN A 217 0.67 10.03 -2.60
N PRO A 218 0.85 10.84 -1.54
CA PRO A 218 1.68 12.03 -1.60
C PRO A 218 3.17 11.73 -1.41
N VAL A 219 3.65 10.53 -1.76
CA VAL A 219 5.00 10.04 -1.40
C VAL A 219 5.83 9.58 -2.60
N ASN A 220 5.30 9.67 -3.83
CA ASN A 220 5.98 9.22 -5.04
C ASN A 220 6.58 10.34 -5.88
N ILE A 221 6.15 11.59 -5.68
CA ILE A 221 6.73 12.71 -6.41
C ILE A 221 8.20 12.89 -6.02
N GLU A 222 9.06 13.11 -7.00
CA GLU A 222 10.48 13.33 -6.82
C GLU A 222 10.99 14.45 -7.73
N ARG A 223 12.15 15.00 -7.40
CA ARG A 223 12.79 16.05 -8.19
C ARG A 223 13.46 15.47 -9.42
N VAL A 224 13.22 16.08 -10.59
CA VAL A 224 13.94 15.73 -11.82
C VAL A 224 15.37 16.27 -11.72
N THR A 225 16.35 15.39 -11.85
CA THR A 225 17.78 15.75 -11.79
C THR A 225 18.45 15.76 -13.16
N THR A 226 17.93 14.96 -14.10
CA THR A 226 18.38 14.89 -15.49
C THR A 226 17.18 14.94 -16.43
N TYR A 227 17.33 15.61 -17.56
CA TYR A 227 16.29 15.67 -18.59
C TYR A 227 16.88 15.32 -19.97
N PRO A 228 16.24 14.43 -20.75
CA PRO A 228 15.04 13.67 -20.39
C PRO A 228 15.29 12.66 -19.25
N PRO A 229 14.24 12.20 -18.54
CA PRO A 229 14.37 11.22 -17.46
C PRO A 229 14.94 9.89 -17.97
N VAL A 230 15.72 9.20 -17.11
CA VAL A 230 16.42 7.97 -17.45
C VAL A 230 15.85 6.80 -16.65
N SER A 231 15.63 5.66 -17.31
CA SER A 231 15.23 4.41 -16.65
C SER A 231 16.41 3.70 -15.99
N ASN A 232 16.15 3.05 -14.87
CA ASN A 232 17.11 2.20 -14.14
C ASN A 232 16.94 0.70 -14.46
N LEU A 233 16.04 0.34 -15.37
CA LEU A 233 15.88 -1.04 -15.82
C LEU A 233 17.13 -1.52 -16.59
N ASP A 234 17.33 -2.84 -16.65
CA ASP A 234 18.52 -3.41 -17.31
C ASP A 234 18.50 -3.13 -18.83
N PRO A 235 19.45 -2.34 -19.36
CA PRO A 235 19.51 -2.04 -20.78
C PRO A 235 19.79 -3.28 -21.64
N LYS A 236 20.28 -4.38 -21.07
CA LYS A 236 20.43 -5.65 -21.80
C LYS A 236 19.10 -6.33 -22.09
N ILE A 237 18.07 -6.05 -21.29
CA ILE A 237 16.72 -6.62 -21.46
C ILE A 237 15.88 -5.72 -22.37
N TYR A 238 15.93 -4.40 -22.15
CA TYR A 238 15.02 -3.46 -22.81
C TYR A 238 15.68 -2.61 -23.91
N GLY A 239 17.01 -2.56 -24.00
CA GLY A 239 17.72 -1.82 -25.04
C GLY A 239 17.39 -0.32 -25.06
N SER A 240 17.35 0.26 -26.26
CA SER A 240 16.97 1.67 -26.49
C SER A 240 15.50 1.97 -26.16
N HIS A 241 14.67 0.94 -25.88
CA HIS A 241 13.32 1.18 -25.37
C HIS A 241 13.31 1.74 -23.94
N LEU A 242 14.46 1.95 -23.31
CA LEU A 242 14.56 2.70 -22.06
C LEU A 242 14.66 4.23 -22.27
N ASP A 243 15.03 4.68 -23.47
CA ASP A 243 15.21 6.11 -23.76
C ASP A 243 13.88 6.85 -23.73
N SER A 244 13.71 7.82 -22.84
CA SER A 244 12.45 8.56 -22.76
C SER A 244 12.14 9.28 -24.08
N ALA A 245 10.86 9.26 -24.48
CA ALA A 245 10.35 10.00 -25.62
C ALA A 245 10.14 11.51 -25.32
N LEU A 246 10.38 11.93 -24.08
CA LEU A 246 10.36 13.34 -23.69
C LEU A 246 11.49 14.11 -24.38
N THR A 247 11.18 15.32 -24.81
CA THR A 247 12.11 16.25 -25.46
C THR A 247 11.92 17.62 -24.84
N GLU A 248 12.86 18.55 -25.07
CA GLU A 248 12.72 19.91 -24.53
C GLU A 248 11.51 20.64 -25.12
N ASP A 249 11.22 20.43 -26.40
CA ASP A 249 10.08 21.04 -27.11
C ASP A 249 8.73 20.72 -26.46
N HIS A 250 8.61 19.52 -25.86
CA HIS A 250 7.37 19.14 -25.15
C HIS A 250 7.09 20.00 -23.92
N ILE A 251 8.10 20.57 -23.28
CA ILE A 251 7.94 21.25 -21.98
C ILE A 251 8.32 22.72 -21.99
N ILE A 252 9.14 23.18 -22.95
CA ILE A 252 9.73 24.53 -22.92
C ILE A 252 8.69 25.66 -22.82
N GLY A 253 7.53 25.49 -23.48
CA GLY A 253 6.41 26.44 -23.43
C GLY A 253 5.70 26.53 -22.07
N HIS A 254 6.05 25.68 -21.10
CA HIS A 254 5.41 25.59 -19.79
C HIS A 254 6.31 26.01 -18.62
N LEU A 255 7.54 26.47 -18.89
CA LEU A 255 8.56 26.74 -17.87
C LEU A 255 8.67 28.21 -17.44
N ASP A 256 7.62 29.02 -17.61
CA ASP A 256 7.61 30.46 -17.28
C ASP A 256 8.80 31.25 -17.85
N GLY A 257 9.21 30.90 -19.08
CA GLY A 257 10.32 31.52 -19.81
C GLY A 257 11.71 31.01 -19.46
N LEU A 258 11.83 30.00 -18.58
CA LEU A 258 13.09 29.35 -18.26
C LEU A 258 13.46 28.31 -19.33
N SER A 259 14.76 28.11 -19.55
CA SER A 259 15.24 26.91 -20.24
C SER A 259 15.08 25.66 -19.35
N VAL A 260 15.13 24.47 -19.95
CA VAL A 260 15.10 23.21 -19.19
C VAL A 260 16.24 23.16 -18.16
N GLN A 261 17.45 23.56 -18.55
CA GLN A 261 18.60 23.59 -17.65
C GLN A 261 18.44 24.59 -16.50
N GLN A 262 17.84 25.76 -16.75
CA GLN A 262 17.53 26.71 -15.68
C GLN A 262 16.46 26.16 -14.73
N ALA A 263 15.44 25.49 -15.25
CA ALA A 263 14.39 24.87 -14.44
C ALA A 263 14.95 23.72 -13.57
N LEU A 264 15.87 22.91 -14.10
CA LEU A 264 16.61 21.89 -13.34
C LEU A 264 17.49 22.55 -12.26
N GLY A 265 18.32 23.52 -12.64
CA GLY A 265 19.26 24.19 -11.74
C GLY A 265 18.59 25.00 -10.62
N THR A 266 17.34 25.42 -10.82
CA THR A 266 16.52 26.11 -9.81
C THR A 266 15.52 25.18 -9.09
N ASN A 267 15.65 23.86 -9.27
CA ASN A 267 14.81 22.82 -8.65
C ASN A 267 13.30 23.01 -8.90
N ARG A 268 12.93 23.35 -10.14
CA ARG A 268 11.52 23.59 -10.53
C ARG A 268 10.89 22.47 -11.35
N LEU A 269 11.62 21.39 -11.64
CA LEU A 269 11.07 20.22 -12.33
C LEU A 269 10.96 19.03 -11.38
N PHE A 270 9.78 18.40 -11.41
CA PHE A 270 9.43 17.23 -10.60
C PHE A 270 8.78 16.18 -11.48
N MET A 271 8.77 14.94 -11.00
CA MET A 271 8.09 13.86 -11.70
C MET A 271 7.44 12.88 -10.74
N VAL A 272 6.40 12.22 -11.25
CA VAL A 272 5.93 10.95 -10.72
C VAL A 272 6.25 9.92 -11.80
N ASP A 273 7.12 8.97 -11.47
CA ASP A 273 7.64 7.98 -12.41
C ASP A 273 7.16 6.56 -12.07
N TYR A 274 6.24 6.04 -12.89
CA TYR A 274 5.76 4.67 -12.84
C TYR A 274 6.29 3.81 -13.98
N HIS A 275 7.19 4.36 -14.79
CA HIS A 275 7.77 3.66 -15.94
C HIS A 275 8.42 2.35 -15.52
N ASP A 276 9.39 2.41 -14.61
CA ASP A 276 10.19 1.24 -14.21
C ASP A 276 9.40 0.23 -13.36
N ILE A 277 8.33 0.69 -12.71
CA ILE A 277 7.45 -0.17 -11.89
C ILE A 277 6.55 -1.02 -12.79
N TYR A 278 5.98 -0.44 -13.86
CA TYR A 278 4.99 -1.12 -14.70
C TYR A 278 5.57 -1.78 -15.93
N LEU A 279 6.57 -1.18 -16.59
CA LEU A 279 7.10 -1.67 -17.87
C LEU A 279 7.42 -3.17 -17.87
N PRO A 280 8.04 -3.76 -16.82
CA PRO A 280 8.34 -5.19 -16.78
C PRO A 280 7.12 -6.13 -16.78
N PHE A 281 5.93 -5.61 -16.51
CA PHE A 281 4.71 -6.40 -16.36
C PHE A 281 3.68 -6.16 -17.48
N LEU A 282 3.90 -5.14 -18.32
CA LEU A 282 2.87 -4.68 -19.25
C LEU A 282 2.46 -5.69 -20.31
N ASP A 283 3.38 -6.49 -20.87
CA ASP A 283 3.00 -7.51 -21.85
C ASP A 283 1.98 -8.49 -21.27
N ARG A 284 2.25 -8.94 -20.04
CA ARG A 284 1.39 -9.88 -19.32
C ARG A 284 0.08 -9.23 -18.87
N ILE A 285 0.11 -7.99 -18.38
CA ILE A 285 -1.08 -7.25 -17.98
C ILE A 285 -1.99 -6.98 -19.19
N ASN A 286 -1.40 -6.54 -20.31
CA ASN A 286 -2.14 -6.19 -21.51
C ASN A 286 -2.66 -7.41 -22.28
N ALA A 287 -2.10 -8.60 -22.03
CA ALA A 287 -2.64 -9.87 -22.52
C ALA A 287 -3.89 -10.34 -21.76
N LEU A 288 -4.17 -9.80 -20.57
CA LEU A 288 -5.39 -10.11 -19.83
C LEU A 288 -6.61 -9.48 -20.51
N ASP A 289 -7.72 -10.22 -20.51
CA ASP A 289 -8.97 -9.73 -21.07
C ASP A 289 -9.50 -8.52 -20.30
N GLY A 290 -10.07 -7.57 -21.05
CA GLY A 290 -10.58 -6.30 -20.52
C GLY A 290 -9.54 -5.36 -19.88
N ARG A 291 -8.23 -5.64 -19.97
CA ARG A 291 -7.17 -4.81 -19.35
C ARG A 291 -6.20 -4.26 -20.37
N LYS A 292 -5.90 -2.96 -20.25
CA LYS A 292 -4.87 -2.25 -21.01
C LYS A 292 -4.24 -1.17 -20.12
N ALA A 293 -2.92 -1.10 -20.14
CA ALA A 293 -2.12 -0.20 -19.34
C ALA A 293 -0.91 0.32 -20.13
N TYR A 294 -0.44 1.49 -19.71
CA TYR A 294 0.86 2.05 -20.05
C TYR A 294 1.69 2.14 -18.79
N ALA A 295 3.01 2.19 -18.96
CA ALA A 295 3.94 2.59 -17.94
C ALA A 295 4.09 4.10 -18.08
N THR A 296 3.71 4.84 -17.05
CA THR A 296 3.53 6.29 -17.15
C THR A 296 4.65 7.06 -16.46
N ARG A 297 5.01 8.21 -17.04
CA ARG A 297 5.88 9.20 -16.39
C ARG A 297 5.26 10.58 -16.55
N THR A 298 5.05 11.29 -15.44
CA THR A 298 4.43 12.61 -15.45
C THR A 298 5.43 13.65 -15.01
N ILE A 299 5.60 14.72 -15.79
CA ILE A 299 6.45 15.86 -15.45
C ILE A 299 5.59 17.00 -14.90
N PHE A 300 6.06 17.59 -13.81
CA PHE A 300 5.47 18.75 -13.17
C PHE A 300 6.46 19.91 -13.12
N PHE A 301 5.95 21.12 -13.28
CA PHE A 301 6.69 22.37 -13.07
C PHE A 301 6.21 23.07 -11.80
N LEU A 302 7.14 23.53 -10.96
CA LEU A 302 6.86 24.37 -9.81
C LEU A 302 6.84 25.84 -10.22
N THR A 303 5.62 26.40 -10.26
CA THR A 303 5.37 27.78 -10.69
C THR A 303 5.97 28.79 -9.72
N ARG A 304 6.02 30.06 -10.13
CA ARG A 304 6.42 31.17 -9.23
C ARG A 304 5.46 31.38 -8.06
N LEU A 305 4.23 30.87 -8.16
CA LEU A 305 3.22 30.91 -7.10
C LEU A 305 3.39 29.79 -6.06
N GLY A 306 4.38 28.90 -6.24
CA GLY A 306 4.62 27.78 -5.33
C GLY A 306 3.72 26.56 -5.55
N THR A 307 2.92 26.54 -6.62
CA THR A 307 2.05 25.42 -6.97
C THR A 307 2.66 24.56 -8.08
N LEU A 308 2.36 23.26 -8.06
CA LEU A 308 2.75 22.32 -9.11
C LEU A 308 1.74 22.38 -10.27
N LYS A 309 2.28 22.33 -11.50
CA LYS A 309 1.52 22.23 -12.74
C LYS A 309 1.98 21.00 -13.52
N PRO A 310 1.09 20.10 -13.97
CA PRO A 310 1.49 19.01 -14.86
C PRO A 310 1.77 19.57 -16.26
N ILE A 311 2.89 19.19 -16.87
CA ILE A 311 3.35 19.78 -18.15
C ILE A 311 3.62 18.75 -19.24
N ALA A 312 3.75 17.46 -18.91
CA ALA A 312 3.85 16.38 -19.87
C ALA A 312 3.54 15.03 -19.21
N ILE A 313 2.99 14.10 -19.98
CA ILE A 313 2.81 12.69 -19.62
C ILE A 313 3.40 11.84 -20.73
N GLU A 314 4.37 11.00 -20.39
CA GLU A 314 4.87 9.94 -21.26
C GLU A 314 4.07 8.65 -20.97
N LEU A 315 3.58 8.03 -22.05
CA LEU A 315 2.92 6.73 -22.06
C LEU A 315 3.82 5.75 -22.83
N SER A 316 4.36 4.75 -22.13
CA SER A 316 5.27 3.75 -22.70
C SER A 316 4.65 2.36 -22.67
N LEU A 317 4.87 1.63 -23.76
CA LEU A 317 4.61 0.21 -23.91
C LEU A 317 5.95 -0.54 -24.03
N PRO A 318 5.98 -1.83 -23.68
CA PRO A 318 7.14 -2.68 -23.91
C PRO A 318 7.45 -2.80 -25.41
N PRO A 319 8.67 -3.23 -25.77
CA PRO A 319 9.05 -3.49 -27.15
C PRO A 319 8.08 -4.48 -27.81
N GLN A 320 7.46 -4.11 -28.94
CA GLN A 320 6.72 -5.06 -29.76
C GLN A 320 7.65 -5.69 -30.80
N SER A 321 7.41 -6.96 -31.15
CA SER A 321 8.16 -7.67 -32.19
C SER A 321 7.96 -7.08 -33.59
N ASP A 322 6.88 -6.32 -33.81
CA ASP A 322 6.59 -5.62 -35.05
C ASP A 322 6.84 -4.10 -34.91
N SER A 323 7.77 -3.60 -35.72
CA SER A 323 8.28 -2.21 -35.69
C SER A 323 7.29 -1.14 -36.19
N SER A 324 6.09 -1.54 -36.62
CA SER A 324 5.09 -0.68 -37.24
C SER A 324 4.33 0.24 -36.26
N HIS A 325 4.31 -0.09 -34.97
CA HIS A 325 3.60 0.68 -33.94
C HIS A 325 4.56 1.50 -33.05
N LYS A 326 4.24 2.78 -32.83
CA LYS A 326 4.97 3.63 -31.87
C LYS A 326 4.75 3.07 -30.46
N SER A 327 5.81 2.52 -29.86
CA SER A 327 5.79 1.97 -28.49
C SER A 327 5.70 3.05 -27.40
N LYS A 328 5.88 4.33 -27.75
CA LYS A 328 5.85 5.45 -26.80
C LYS A 328 5.13 6.66 -27.38
N ARG A 329 4.52 7.43 -26.49
CA ARG A 329 3.87 8.70 -26.83
C ARG A 329 4.00 9.68 -25.67
N VAL A 330 4.28 10.94 -26.00
CA VAL A 330 4.16 12.06 -25.06
C VAL A 330 2.86 12.80 -25.35
N VAL A 331 2.13 13.13 -24.28
CA VAL A 331 0.94 13.98 -24.31
C VAL A 331 1.25 15.21 -23.47
N THR A 332 0.92 16.40 -23.97
CA THR A 332 1.13 17.68 -23.30
C THR A 332 -0.23 18.32 -22.96
N PRO A 333 -0.26 19.34 -22.07
CA PRO A 333 -1.47 20.08 -21.74
C PRO A 333 -2.20 20.57 -23.00
N PRO A 334 -3.54 20.55 -22.99
CA PRO A 334 -4.32 20.71 -24.20
C PRO A 334 -4.34 22.14 -24.72
N VAL A 335 -4.43 22.27 -26.04
CA VAL A 335 -4.58 23.55 -26.76
C VAL A 335 -5.93 23.66 -27.47
N ASP A 336 -6.69 22.55 -27.53
CA ASP A 336 -8.00 22.45 -28.16
C ASP A 336 -8.86 21.35 -27.49
N ALA A 337 -10.09 21.16 -27.96
CA ALA A 337 -11.02 20.18 -27.39
C ALA A 337 -10.57 18.72 -27.57
N THR A 338 -9.92 18.38 -28.68
CA THR A 338 -9.47 17.01 -28.98
C THR A 338 -8.28 16.62 -28.11
N SER A 339 -7.29 17.51 -28.01
CA SER A 339 -6.14 17.37 -27.12
C SER A 339 -6.58 17.36 -25.66
N ASN A 340 -7.66 18.06 -25.28
CA ASN A 340 -8.19 18.00 -23.91
C ASN A 340 -8.59 16.57 -23.51
N TRP A 341 -9.36 15.86 -24.33
CA TRP A 341 -9.74 14.50 -23.99
C TRP A 341 -8.57 13.52 -24.04
N THR A 342 -7.62 13.72 -24.95
CA THR A 342 -6.38 12.93 -24.99
C THR A 342 -5.57 13.12 -23.70
N TRP A 343 -5.49 14.36 -23.20
CA TRP A 343 -4.84 14.69 -21.94
C TRP A 343 -5.56 14.09 -20.72
N GLN A 344 -6.89 14.16 -20.68
CA GLN A 344 -7.66 13.52 -19.60
C GLN A 344 -7.49 11.99 -19.58
N LEU A 345 -7.44 11.34 -20.75
CA LEU A 345 -7.14 9.90 -20.85
C LEU A 345 -5.71 9.57 -20.40
N ALA A 346 -4.72 10.41 -20.74
CA ALA A 346 -3.36 10.25 -20.25
C ALA A 346 -3.30 10.37 -18.71
N LYS A 347 -3.98 11.36 -18.12
CA LYS A 347 -4.12 11.48 -16.66
C LYS A 347 -4.85 10.29 -16.03
N ALA A 348 -5.84 9.70 -16.71
CA ALA A 348 -6.51 8.50 -16.25
C ALA A 348 -5.56 7.29 -16.20
N HIS A 349 -4.68 7.12 -17.18
CA HIS A 349 -3.63 6.09 -17.14
C HIS A 349 -2.63 6.33 -15.99
N VAL A 350 -2.22 7.58 -15.76
CA VAL A 350 -1.39 7.93 -14.61
C VAL A 350 -2.12 7.59 -13.31
N GLY A 351 -3.39 7.96 -13.17
CA GLY A 351 -4.20 7.65 -12.00
C GLY A 351 -4.39 6.15 -11.76
N SER A 352 -4.49 5.34 -12.83
CA SER A 352 -4.54 3.88 -12.74
C SER A 352 -3.21 3.29 -12.23
N ASN A 353 -2.07 3.76 -12.73
CA ASN A 353 -0.75 3.39 -12.20
C ASN A 353 -0.59 3.85 -10.74
N ASP A 354 -0.95 5.11 -10.44
CA ASP A 354 -0.85 5.71 -9.11
C ASP A 354 -1.67 4.93 -8.08
N ALA A 355 -2.92 4.58 -8.40
CA ALA A 355 -3.76 3.78 -7.52
C ALA A 355 -3.17 2.39 -7.26
N GLY A 356 -2.59 1.75 -8.28
CA GLY A 356 -1.91 0.46 -8.13
C GLY A 356 -0.69 0.55 -7.22
N VAL A 357 0.20 1.52 -7.45
CA VAL A 357 1.40 1.72 -6.59
C VAL A 357 1.00 2.15 -5.18
N GLN A 358 0.04 3.06 -5.04
CA GLN A 358 -0.49 3.48 -3.75
C GLN A 358 -0.95 2.25 -2.95
N GLN A 359 -1.79 1.41 -3.55
CA GLN A 359 -2.42 0.31 -2.82
C GLN A 359 -1.46 -0.86 -2.57
N LEU A 360 -0.68 -1.28 -3.57
CA LEU A 360 0.18 -2.48 -3.51
C LEU A 360 1.55 -2.21 -2.88
N VAL A 361 2.08 -0.99 -3.03
CA VAL A 361 3.44 -0.64 -2.60
C VAL A 361 3.40 0.28 -1.39
N ASN A 362 2.85 1.49 -1.50
CA ASN A 362 2.94 2.47 -0.42
C ASN A 362 2.05 2.14 0.78
N HIS A 363 0.89 1.55 0.53
CA HIS A 363 -0.03 1.11 1.57
C HIS A 363 0.26 -0.32 1.99
N TRP A 364 -0.02 -1.32 1.15
CA TRP A 364 0.12 -2.72 1.53
C TRP A 364 1.57 -3.10 1.91
N LEU A 365 2.54 -2.93 1.02
CA LEU A 365 3.90 -3.39 1.28
C LEU A 365 4.56 -2.59 2.41
N ARG A 366 4.70 -1.26 2.22
CA ARG A 366 5.52 -0.41 3.10
C ARG A 366 4.93 -0.23 4.49
N THR A 367 3.62 -0.46 4.69
CA THR A 367 2.98 -0.41 6.01
C THR A 367 2.60 -1.81 6.50
N HIS A 368 1.61 -2.47 5.89
CA HIS A 368 1.05 -3.73 6.37
C HIS A 368 2.07 -4.87 6.39
N ALA A 369 2.64 -5.21 5.22
CA ALA A 369 3.51 -6.37 5.07
C ALA A 369 4.87 -6.17 5.75
N CYS A 370 5.49 -5.00 5.61
CA CYS A 370 6.80 -4.73 6.21
C CYS A 370 6.74 -4.58 7.74
N LEU A 371 5.60 -4.19 8.33
CA LEU A 371 5.46 -4.08 9.79
C LEU A 371 5.26 -5.43 10.49
N GLU A 372 4.55 -6.37 9.86
CA GLU A 372 4.21 -7.68 10.42
C GLU A 372 5.43 -8.45 10.97
N PRO A 373 6.59 -8.52 10.29
CA PRO A 373 7.79 -9.15 10.86
C PRO A 373 8.34 -8.50 12.14
N PHE A 374 8.19 -7.18 12.31
CA PHE A 374 8.62 -6.49 13.53
C PHE A 374 7.76 -6.90 14.72
N ILE A 375 6.46 -7.05 14.48
CA ILE A 375 5.48 -7.51 15.48
C ILE A 375 5.80 -8.94 15.89
N LEU A 376 5.90 -9.86 14.92
CA LEU A 376 6.24 -11.26 15.17
C LEU A 376 7.55 -11.39 15.95
N ALA A 377 8.59 -10.64 15.57
CA ALA A 377 9.85 -10.66 16.30
C ALA A 377 9.72 -10.10 17.72
N ALA A 378 8.93 -9.03 17.92
CA ALA A 378 8.75 -8.39 19.22
C ALA A 378 8.11 -9.37 20.22
N HIS A 379 6.99 -10.00 19.88
CA HIS A 379 6.34 -10.99 20.75
C HIS A 379 7.24 -12.23 21.00
N ARG A 380 8.09 -12.60 20.04
CA ARG A 380 8.99 -13.76 20.17
C ARG A 380 10.21 -13.50 21.04
N GLN A 381 10.67 -12.25 21.16
CA GLN A 381 11.97 -11.92 21.75
C GLN A 381 11.89 -10.96 22.94
N LEU A 382 10.90 -10.07 22.97
CA LEU A 382 10.73 -9.08 24.02
C LEU A 382 9.56 -9.47 24.92
N SER A 383 9.83 -9.69 26.20
CA SER A 383 8.78 -9.95 27.19
C SER A 383 7.84 -8.74 27.32
N ALA A 384 6.59 -8.95 27.73
CA ALA A 384 5.67 -7.87 28.10
C ALA A 384 6.20 -6.93 29.22
N LEU A 385 7.25 -7.35 29.95
CA LEU A 385 7.98 -6.52 30.91
C LEU A 385 9.05 -5.63 30.27
N HIS A 386 9.48 -5.92 29.05
CA HIS A 386 10.57 -5.22 28.39
C HIS A 386 10.17 -3.78 28.04
N PRO A 387 10.99 -2.75 28.34
CA PRO A 387 10.63 -1.36 28.07
C PRO A 387 10.35 -1.10 26.58
N ILE A 388 11.20 -1.62 25.68
CA ILE A 388 10.96 -1.50 24.23
C ILE A 388 9.69 -2.22 23.77
N TYR A 389 9.31 -3.37 24.36
CA TYR A 389 8.01 -3.99 24.06
C TYR A 389 6.87 -3.05 24.43
N LYS A 390 6.88 -2.49 25.65
CA LYS A 390 5.84 -1.56 26.10
C LYS A 390 5.75 -0.30 25.24
N LEU A 391 6.87 0.19 24.73
CA LEU A 391 6.91 1.32 23.81
C LEU A 391 6.22 0.99 22.49
N LEU A 392 6.43 -0.21 21.96
CA LEU A 392 5.98 -0.60 20.63
C LEU A 392 4.57 -1.21 20.60
N ASP A 393 4.18 -1.95 21.63
CA ASP A 393 2.92 -2.73 21.72
C ASP A 393 1.66 -1.96 21.27
N PRO A 394 1.44 -0.69 21.69
CA PRO A 394 0.28 0.09 21.20
C PRO A 394 0.27 0.31 19.68
N HIS A 395 1.44 0.30 19.03
CA HIS A 395 1.61 0.51 17.58
C HIS A 395 1.54 -0.78 16.77
N MET A 396 1.49 -1.95 17.43
CA MET A 396 1.37 -3.27 16.80
C MET A 396 -0.08 -3.73 16.68
N ARG A 397 -0.95 -3.10 17.46
CA ARG A 397 -2.36 -3.48 17.63
C ARG A 397 -3.06 -3.67 16.29
N TYR A 398 -3.71 -4.83 16.14
CA TYR A 398 -4.60 -5.19 15.04
C TYR A 398 -3.94 -5.44 13.68
N THR A 399 -2.63 -5.23 13.53
CA THR A 399 -1.94 -5.45 12.26
C THR A 399 -1.97 -6.91 11.82
N LEU A 400 -1.75 -7.88 12.73
CA LEU A 400 -1.75 -9.30 12.34
C LEU A 400 -3.14 -9.76 11.86
N GLU A 401 -4.21 -9.38 12.58
CA GLU A 401 -5.59 -9.75 12.20
C GLU A 401 -5.99 -9.11 10.86
N ILE A 402 -5.72 -7.81 10.64
CA ILE A 402 -6.07 -7.19 9.36
C ILE A 402 -5.26 -7.78 8.21
N ASN A 403 -3.99 -8.12 8.42
CA ASN A 403 -3.16 -8.76 7.40
C ASN A 403 -3.66 -10.17 7.09
N ALA A 404 -4.04 -10.96 8.10
CA ALA A 404 -4.63 -12.28 7.92
C ALA A 404 -5.94 -12.22 7.12
N VAL A 405 -6.80 -11.25 7.42
CA VAL A 405 -8.01 -10.96 6.64
C VAL A 405 -7.67 -10.53 5.21
N ALA A 406 -6.65 -9.69 5.02
CA ALA A 406 -6.24 -9.24 3.70
C ALA A 406 -5.73 -10.40 2.83
N ARG A 407 -4.94 -11.32 3.39
CA ARG A 407 -4.52 -12.55 2.70
C ARG A 407 -5.71 -13.44 2.32
N GLN A 408 -6.77 -13.43 3.12
CA GLN A 408 -7.96 -14.25 2.89
C GLN A 408 -8.87 -13.70 1.78
N THR A 409 -9.03 -12.38 1.65
CA THR A 409 -10.08 -11.80 0.78
C THR A 409 -9.64 -10.63 -0.10
N LEU A 410 -8.52 -9.97 0.22
CA LEU A 410 -8.10 -8.73 -0.43
C LEU A 410 -7.04 -9.00 -1.49
N ILE A 411 -5.92 -9.61 -1.10
CA ILE A 411 -4.75 -9.83 -1.95
C ILE A 411 -4.62 -11.29 -2.42
N SER A 412 -5.58 -12.15 -2.06
CA SER A 412 -5.64 -13.54 -2.53
C SER A 412 -5.84 -13.61 -4.04
N ALA A 413 -5.58 -14.78 -4.63
CA ALA A 413 -6.09 -15.09 -5.97
C ALA A 413 -7.61 -14.85 -6.02
N ASP A 414 -8.07 -14.13 -7.06
CA ASP A 414 -9.44 -13.63 -7.22
C ASP A 414 -9.97 -12.77 -6.06
N GLY A 415 -9.05 -12.25 -5.24
CA GLY A 415 -9.35 -11.26 -4.22
C GLY A 415 -9.67 -9.90 -4.81
N VAL A 416 -10.19 -9.00 -3.97
CA VAL A 416 -10.65 -7.67 -4.37
C VAL A 416 -9.58 -6.88 -5.15
N ILE A 417 -8.30 -6.99 -4.79
CA ILE A 417 -7.24 -6.26 -5.50
C ILE A 417 -7.06 -6.78 -6.92
N GLU A 418 -7.00 -8.09 -7.13
CA GLU A 418 -6.85 -8.66 -8.48
C GLU A 418 -8.06 -8.35 -9.37
N SER A 419 -9.26 -8.34 -8.78
CA SER A 419 -10.49 -8.05 -9.52
C SER A 419 -10.62 -6.57 -9.91
N CYS A 420 -10.19 -5.64 -9.04
CA CYS A 420 -10.49 -4.21 -9.19
C CYS A 420 -9.34 -3.35 -9.71
N PHE A 421 -8.08 -3.83 -9.67
CA PHE A 421 -6.92 -3.06 -10.11
C PHE A 421 -6.36 -3.59 -11.43
N THR A 422 -5.82 -2.68 -12.24
CA THR A 422 -5.36 -2.96 -13.60
C THR A 422 -4.27 -4.03 -13.66
N ALA A 423 -3.43 -4.16 -12.63
CA ALA A 423 -2.39 -5.17 -12.55
C ALA A 423 -2.93 -6.62 -12.49
N GLY A 424 -4.17 -6.81 -12.07
CA GLY A 424 -4.78 -8.14 -11.94
C GLY A 424 -3.94 -9.08 -11.08
N GLN A 425 -3.80 -10.33 -11.55
CA GLN A 425 -3.02 -11.38 -10.89
C GLN A 425 -1.52 -11.09 -10.70
N TYR A 426 -0.98 -10.08 -11.38
CA TYR A 426 0.43 -9.69 -11.26
C TYR A 426 0.68 -8.65 -10.16
N GLY A 427 -0.36 -8.22 -9.43
CA GLY A 427 -0.26 -7.15 -8.42
C GLY A 427 0.76 -7.42 -7.31
N LEU A 428 0.78 -8.64 -6.75
CA LEU A 428 1.78 -9.01 -5.74
C LEU A 428 3.19 -9.20 -6.31
N GLU A 429 3.32 -9.55 -7.59
CA GLU A 429 4.64 -9.56 -8.26
C GLU A 429 5.23 -8.15 -8.36
N ILE A 430 4.39 -7.15 -8.70
CA ILE A 430 4.80 -5.73 -8.68
C ILE A 430 5.22 -5.31 -7.26
N SER A 431 4.44 -5.69 -6.25
CA SER A 431 4.76 -5.43 -4.84
C SER A 431 6.10 -6.06 -4.44
N SER A 432 6.37 -7.30 -4.87
CA SER A 432 7.63 -8.02 -4.64
C SER A 432 8.82 -7.37 -5.33
N ALA A 433 8.68 -6.96 -6.59
CA ALA A 433 9.70 -6.21 -7.30
C ALA A 433 10.01 -4.87 -6.61
N ALA A 434 8.98 -4.15 -6.14
CA ALA A 434 9.17 -2.92 -5.38
C ALA A 434 9.88 -3.16 -4.04
N TYR A 435 9.58 -4.27 -3.35
CA TYR A 435 10.29 -4.67 -2.15
C TYR A 435 11.78 -4.94 -2.40
N LYS A 436 12.10 -5.60 -3.51
CA LYS A 436 13.48 -5.85 -3.92
C LYS A 436 14.24 -4.57 -4.23
N ASN A 437 13.64 -3.69 -5.01
CA ASN A 437 14.34 -2.60 -5.69
C ASN A 437 14.29 -1.27 -4.92
N HIS A 438 13.26 -1.05 -4.10
CA HIS A 438 12.99 0.28 -3.52
C HIS A 438 12.89 0.29 -1.99
N TRP A 439 12.53 -0.84 -1.36
CA TRP A 439 12.34 -0.86 0.09
C TRP A 439 13.67 -0.89 0.84
N ARG A 440 13.82 0.06 1.77
CA ARG A 440 15.02 0.23 2.61
C ARG A 440 14.59 0.77 3.97
N PHE A 441 14.67 -0.05 5.01
CA PHE A 441 14.23 0.31 6.36
C PHE A 441 14.83 1.64 6.86
N ASP A 442 16.11 1.88 6.58
CA ASP A 442 16.83 3.12 6.94
C ASP A 442 16.32 4.37 6.20
N MET A 443 15.61 4.18 5.08
CA MET A 443 15.07 5.25 4.24
C MET A 443 13.54 5.39 4.36
N GLU A 444 12.87 4.59 5.19
CA GLU A 444 11.41 4.72 5.41
C GLU A 444 11.06 5.87 6.37
N GLY A 445 12.04 6.41 7.11
CA GLY A 445 11.83 7.60 7.93
C GLY A 445 11.59 8.84 7.08
N LEU A 446 10.58 9.64 7.43
CA LEU A 446 10.13 10.78 6.60
C LEU A 446 11.26 11.76 6.19
N PRO A 447 12.18 12.19 7.08
CA PRO A 447 13.34 13.00 6.70
C PRO A 447 14.20 12.36 5.59
N ALA A 448 14.55 11.09 5.74
CA ALA A 448 15.41 10.37 4.82
C ALA A 448 14.72 10.16 3.47
N ASP A 449 13.43 9.82 3.49
CA ASP A 449 12.60 9.70 2.30
C ASP A 449 12.52 11.01 1.49
N LEU A 450 12.25 12.14 2.16
CA LEU A 450 12.16 13.45 1.51
C LEU A 450 13.49 13.86 0.86
N ILE A 451 14.62 13.64 1.55
CA ILE A 451 15.95 13.91 0.99
C ILE A 451 16.22 13.00 -0.21
N ARG A 452 15.95 11.69 -0.08
CA ARG A 452 16.17 10.70 -1.14
C ARG A 452 15.43 11.06 -2.42
N ARG A 453 14.16 11.48 -2.32
CA ARG A 453 13.34 11.93 -3.46
C ARG A 453 13.73 13.32 -3.97
N GLY A 454 14.70 13.99 -3.35
CA GLY A 454 15.08 15.35 -3.68
C GLY A 454 14.02 16.41 -3.34
N MET A 455 13.09 16.09 -2.44
CA MET A 455 12.01 16.97 -1.98
C MET A 455 12.41 17.83 -0.78
N ALA A 456 13.54 17.53 -0.15
CA ALA A 456 14.15 18.34 0.90
C ALA A 456 15.68 18.27 0.83
N VAL A 457 16.33 19.26 1.46
CA VAL A 457 17.77 19.25 1.72
C VAL A 457 18.04 19.41 3.21
N PRO A 458 19.11 18.80 3.76
CA PRO A 458 19.56 19.10 5.11
C PRO A 458 19.84 20.59 5.28
N ASP A 459 19.27 21.19 6.33
CA ASP A 459 19.50 22.59 6.70
C ASP A 459 19.42 22.72 8.23
N PRO A 460 20.56 22.76 8.94
CA PRO A 460 20.62 22.89 10.39
C PRO A 460 20.00 24.19 10.93
N THR A 461 19.80 25.20 10.09
CA THR A 461 19.18 26.47 10.49
C THR A 461 17.66 26.37 10.60
N GLN A 462 17.06 25.34 10.00
CA GLN A 462 15.63 25.09 10.07
C GLN A 462 15.24 24.35 11.37
N PRO A 463 14.04 24.59 11.94
CA PRO A 463 13.62 23.97 13.20
C PRO A 463 13.65 22.43 13.25
N ARG A 464 13.71 21.77 12.08
CA ARG A 464 13.70 20.31 11.94
C ARG A 464 14.91 19.79 11.15
N GLY A 465 15.94 20.61 10.98
CA GLY A 465 17.17 20.24 10.29
C GLY A 465 17.03 20.04 8.77
N LEU A 466 15.91 20.48 8.18
CA LEU A 466 15.55 20.26 6.78
C LEU A 466 14.88 21.49 6.19
N LYS A 467 15.20 21.79 4.93
CA LYS A 467 14.49 22.74 4.09
C LYS A 467 13.78 22.00 2.96
N LEU A 468 12.46 22.15 2.85
CA LEU A 468 11.69 21.59 1.73
C LEU A 468 11.99 22.35 0.44
N ILE A 469 12.02 21.63 -0.68
CA ILE A 469 12.15 22.23 -2.01
C ILE A 469 10.82 22.82 -2.47
N VAL A 470 9.71 22.10 -2.21
CA VAL A 470 8.35 22.63 -2.34
C VAL A 470 7.91 23.09 -0.96
N GLU A 471 7.87 24.41 -0.74
CA GLU A 471 7.59 24.99 0.58
C GLU A 471 6.20 24.61 1.09
N ASP A 472 5.17 24.69 0.24
CA ASP A 472 3.81 24.25 0.54
C ASP A 472 3.58 22.80 0.07
N TYR A 473 4.23 21.85 0.76
CA TYR A 473 4.00 20.41 0.59
C TYR A 473 3.28 19.89 1.85
N PRO A 474 1.93 19.82 1.84
CA PRO A 474 1.14 19.56 3.05
C PRO A 474 1.52 18.27 3.79
N TYR A 475 1.66 17.15 3.07
CA TYR A 475 2.06 15.87 3.68
C TYR A 475 3.42 15.97 4.40
N ALA A 476 4.41 16.62 3.78
CA ALA A 476 5.74 16.76 4.36
C ALA A 476 5.73 17.73 5.56
N ASN A 477 5.06 18.87 5.43
CA ASN A 477 4.96 19.87 6.50
C ASN A 477 4.32 19.31 7.77
N ASP A 478 3.18 18.62 7.62
CA ASP A 478 2.45 18.02 8.73
C ASP A 478 3.15 16.77 9.23
N GLY A 479 3.64 15.92 8.32
CA GLY A 479 4.36 14.70 8.68
C GLY A 479 5.62 14.98 9.49
N LEU A 480 6.36 16.05 9.17
CA LEU A 480 7.58 16.42 9.91
C LEU A 480 7.27 16.94 11.33
N LEU A 481 6.07 17.49 11.58
CA LEU A 481 5.63 17.83 12.95
C LEU A 481 5.46 16.55 13.78
N LEU A 482 4.72 15.59 13.23
CA LEU A 482 4.47 14.31 13.89
C LEU A 482 5.77 13.53 14.09
N TRP A 483 6.64 13.49 13.07
CA TRP A 483 7.94 12.84 13.15
C TRP A 483 8.79 13.39 14.29
N SER A 484 8.89 14.72 14.41
CA SER A 484 9.66 15.36 15.47
C SER A 484 9.10 15.05 16.87
N ALA A 485 7.77 15.06 17.01
CA ALA A 485 7.11 14.70 18.27
C ALA A 485 7.38 13.24 18.66
N ILE A 486 7.23 12.30 17.71
CA ILE A 486 7.50 10.87 17.93
C ILE A 486 8.98 10.66 18.26
N GLN A 487 9.90 11.29 17.53
CA GLN A 487 11.34 11.17 17.77
C GLN A 487 11.71 11.66 19.17
N THR A 488 11.14 12.80 19.60
CA THR A 488 11.37 13.36 20.94
C THR A 488 10.86 12.43 22.04
N TRP A 489 9.64 11.90 21.88
CA TRP A 489 9.06 10.92 22.80
C TRP A 489 9.92 9.66 22.89
N VAL A 490 10.23 9.03 21.76
CA VAL A 490 11.01 7.79 21.69
C VAL A 490 12.40 7.99 22.29
N ARG A 491 13.09 9.10 21.97
CA ARG A 491 14.40 9.43 22.53
C ARG A 491 14.33 9.51 24.05
N THR A 492 13.42 10.31 24.58
CA THR A 492 13.25 10.50 26.04
C THR A 492 12.93 9.17 26.74
N TYR A 493 12.07 8.35 26.14
CA TYR A 493 11.72 7.04 26.68
C TYR A 493 12.92 6.08 26.69
N VAL A 494 13.66 5.99 25.57
CA VAL A 494 14.80 5.09 25.43
C VAL A 494 15.94 5.49 26.37
N GLU A 495 16.27 6.78 26.46
CA GLU A 495 17.33 7.30 27.35
C GLU A 495 17.08 6.98 28.82
N ARG A 496 15.81 6.87 29.24
CA ARG A 496 15.44 6.46 30.61
C ARG A 496 15.88 5.03 30.96
N TYR A 497 15.83 4.10 30.01
CA TYR A 497 16.19 2.69 30.23
C TYR A 497 17.59 2.34 29.72
N TYR A 498 18.11 3.11 28.76
CA TYR A 498 19.40 2.91 28.13
C TYR A 498 20.25 4.19 28.19
N PRO A 499 20.66 4.65 29.39
CA PRO A 499 21.42 5.89 29.55
C PRO A 499 22.83 5.84 28.92
N ILE A 500 23.37 4.63 28.69
CA ILE A 500 24.66 4.42 28.04
C ILE A 500 24.57 3.32 26.99
N ALA A 501 25.36 3.47 25.92
CA ALA A 501 25.37 2.56 24.77
C ALA A 501 25.69 1.09 25.13
N ASN A 502 26.44 0.86 26.21
CA ASN A 502 26.78 -0.50 26.64
C ASN A 502 25.54 -1.32 27.03
N ILE A 503 24.54 -0.71 27.67
CA ILE A 503 23.32 -1.40 28.11
C ILE A 503 22.56 -1.93 26.90
N ILE A 504 22.50 -1.16 25.81
CA ILE A 504 21.89 -1.57 24.53
C ILE A 504 22.60 -2.82 23.98
N ARG A 505 23.94 -2.81 23.98
CA ARG A 505 24.76 -3.92 23.45
C ARG A 505 24.61 -5.19 24.27
N THR A 506 24.48 -5.07 25.59
CA THR A 506 24.36 -6.21 26.51
C THR A 506 22.93 -6.73 26.66
N ASP A 507 21.93 -6.00 26.15
CA ASP A 507 20.53 -6.46 26.16
C ASP A 507 20.32 -7.56 25.11
N THR A 508 20.51 -8.80 25.53
CA THR A 508 20.41 -9.98 24.66
C THR A 508 19.03 -10.16 24.03
N LYS A 509 17.96 -9.68 24.66
CA LYS A 509 16.59 -9.75 24.12
C LYS A 509 16.38 -8.72 23.02
N LEU A 510 16.88 -7.50 23.21
CA LEU A 510 16.86 -6.47 22.19
C LEU A 510 17.71 -6.86 20.97
N GLN A 511 18.92 -7.41 21.19
CA GLN A 511 19.76 -7.92 20.11
C GLN A 511 19.07 -9.06 19.34
N ALA A 512 18.48 -10.02 20.05
CA ALA A 512 17.76 -11.13 19.43
C ALA A 512 16.53 -10.66 18.63
N TRP A 513 15.77 -9.68 19.14
CA TRP A 513 14.67 -9.05 18.42
C TRP A 513 15.13 -8.47 17.08
N TYR A 514 16.15 -7.59 17.11
CA TYR A 514 16.65 -6.94 15.90
C TYR A 514 17.21 -7.94 14.88
N LEU A 515 17.98 -8.94 15.33
CA LEU A 515 18.52 -9.99 14.46
C LEU A 515 17.39 -10.84 13.83
N LYS A 516 16.36 -11.20 14.59
CA LYS A 516 15.23 -11.99 14.06
C LYS A 516 14.42 -11.20 13.05
N THR A 517 14.16 -9.92 13.29
CA THR A 517 13.52 -9.06 12.29
C THR A 517 14.36 -9.01 11.01
N ARG A 518 15.66 -8.74 11.11
CA ARG A 518 16.53 -8.60 9.94
C ARG A 518 16.68 -9.88 9.13
N PHE A 519 16.95 -11.02 9.77
CA PHE A 519 17.36 -12.26 9.08
C PHE A 519 16.23 -13.24 8.79
N LEU A 520 15.12 -13.17 9.53
CA LEU A 520 13.96 -14.01 9.27
C LEU A 520 12.78 -13.20 8.74
N GLY A 521 12.67 -11.92 9.12
CA GLY A 521 11.51 -11.10 8.82
C GLY A 521 11.58 -10.37 7.48
N VAL A 522 12.68 -9.63 7.26
CA VAL A 522 12.83 -8.69 6.13
C VAL A 522 14.11 -8.90 5.30
N SER A 523 14.78 -10.04 5.43
CA SER A 523 15.98 -10.30 4.62
C SER A 523 15.61 -10.49 3.15
N ASN A 524 16.10 -9.60 2.29
CA ASN A 524 16.31 -9.91 0.88
C ASN A 524 17.55 -10.81 0.78
N PRO A 525 17.47 -11.99 0.14
CA PRO A 525 18.62 -12.84 -0.09
C PRO A 525 19.68 -12.17 -0.96
#